data_AF-A0A316UCY1-F1
#
_entry.id   AF-A0A316UCY1-F1
#
_cell.length_a   1.000
_cell.length_b   1.000
_cell.length_c   1.000
_cell.angle_alpha   90.00
_cell.angle_beta   90.00
_cell.angle_gamma   90.00
#
_symmetry.space_group_name_H-M   'P 1'
#
loop_
_entity.id
_entity.type
_entity.pdbx_description
1 polymer ?
#
loop_
_entity_poly.entity_id
_entity_poly.type
_entity_poly.pdbx_seq_one_letter_code
_entity_poly.pdbx_strand_id
1 'polypeptide(L)'
;MAPRAASSPSAVASTSRQLAGLLRNAAGVPRRHAGEASRLRPSSSAAFYGFSSGTLSSSSAPHLSAFAAASPRRSFSASPRSSAPPQYRGQAEEAPSLTPKKTTEELQAWFQERFPGVDLPDNVILQAATHESWNHGLTTDGHNRRLGFIGRRALQMFLTIFLHSRAHTSQKAAALLGSPDALADVLKTSRLGDKVGRTLQLEQVMRWTPAVLDGQRGPVETGLFKIRGVTVEALVGAIYHQHGAAVARSFFHANVLPNIETLDEATRSELASAIRAEANEGASVLASMADRVQKSGSVALESTSFSAATRPAVDSGSSSAQGAQGETSKQFGSAGGVSSSASPGRRTVGRMPTTDNAALHSEGGSDRQYVGGTEGRV
;
A
#
# COMPACT_ATOMS: atom_id res chain seq x y z
N MET A 1 72.03 4.13 -28.08
CA MET A 1 72.17 3.90 -29.54
C MET A 1 70.84 3.40 -30.08
N ALA A 2 70.44 3.80 -31.29
CA ALA A 2 69.18 3.38 -31.92
C ALA A 2 69.30 1.97 -32.56
N PRO A 3 68.20 1.38 -33.06
CA PRO A 3 67.74 1.73 -34.42
C PRO A 3 66.22 1.98 -34.59
N ARG A 4 65.85 2.57 -35.74
CA ARG A 4 64.48 2.83 -36.21
C ARG A 4 64.10 1.86 -37.34
N ALA A 5 62.86 1.39 -37.38
CA ALA A 5 62.01 1.16 -38.58
C ALA A 5 60.65 0.60 -38.07
N ALA A 6 59.45 1.18 -38.26
CA ALA A 6 58.76 1.78 -39.42
C ALA A 6 57.88 0.78 -40.20
N SER A 7 56.54 0.83 -39.99
CA SER A 7 55.52 0.73 -41.06
C SER A 7 54.07 0.87 -40.54
N SER A 8 53.44 2.00 -40.88
CA SER A 8 52.03 2.28 -41.26
C SER A 8 50.79 1.66 -40.55
N PRO A 9 49.68 2.43 -40.41
CA PRO A 9 48.40 1.98 -39.87
C PRO A 9 47.43 1.45 -40.95
N SER A 10 46.43 0.66 -40.53
CA SER A 10 45.22 0.39 -41.33
C SER A 10 44.00 1.07 -40.70
N ALA A 11 43.18 1.71 -41.54
CA ALA A 11 41.94 2.37 -41.17
C ALA A 11 40.73 1.63 -41.78
N VAL A 12 39.54 2.24 -41.68
CA VAL A 12 38.26 1.82 -42.28
C VAL A 12 37.67 0.54 -41.63
N ALA A 13 36.37 0.42 -41.30
CA ALA A 13 35.21 1.21 -41.67
C ALA A 13 34.28 1.54 -40.48
N SER A 14 33.60 2.69 -40.58
CA SER A 14 32.48 3.07 -39.71
C SER A 14 31.16 2.67 -40.36
N THR A 15 30.33 1.88 -39.67
CA THR A 15 28.97 1.56 -40.13
C THR A 15 27.98 2.43 -39.37
N SER A 16 27.57 3.53 -39.99
CA SER A 16 26.62 4.49 -39.42
C SER A 16 25.54 4.84 -40.43
N ARG A 17 24.28 4.90 -39.95
CA ARG A 17 23.09 5.46 -40.61
C ARG A 17 22.58 4.76 -41.89
N GLN A 18 21.43 4.11 -41.75
CA GLN A 18 20.34 4.18 -42.73
C GLN A 18 18.99 4.14 -42.00
N LEU A 19 17.91 4.55 -42.67
CA LEU A 19 16.53 4.70 -42.16
C LEU A 19 16.22 5.94 -41.30
N ALA A 20 16.45 7.12 -41.90
CA ALA A 20 15.58 8.27 -41.68
C ALA A 20 15.14 8.80 -43.06
N GLY A 21 13.84 8.70 -43.38
CA GLY A 21 13.31 9.21 -44.64
C GLY A 21 12.06 8.49 -45.14
N LEU A 22 10.87 8.92 -44.68
CA LEU A 22 9.59 8.81 -45.39
C LEU A 22 8.54 9.70 -44.71
N LEU A 23 8.65 11.02 -44.93
CA LEU A 23 7.60 12.00 -44.60
C LEU A 23 7.52 13.08 -45.69
N ARG A 24 6.70 12.83 -46.73
CA ARG A 24 5.87 13.88 -47.36
C ARG A 24 4.87 13.35 -48.42
N ASN A 25 3.81 14.14 -48.59
CA ASN A 25 2.85 14.19 -49.70
C ASN A 25 1.63 13.24 -49.67
N ALA A 26 0.53 13.74 -49.10
CA ALA A 26 -0.81 13.58 -49.65
C ALA A 26 -1.75 14.69 -49.11
N ALA A 27 -1.55 15.94 -49.53
CA ALA A 27 -2.57 16.98 -49.39
C ALA A 27 -3.53 16.89 -50.58
N GLY A 28 -4.80 16.59 -50.33
CA GLY A 28 -5.79 16.35 -51.39
C GLY A 28 -7.22 16.50 -50.90
N VAL A 29 -7.71 17.74 -50.86
CA VAL A 29 -9.10 18.08 -50.50
C VAL A 29 -9.97 18.10 -51.77
N PRO A 30 -11.03 17.26 -51.88
CA PRO A 30 -12.10 17.47 -52.84
C PRO A 30 -13.24 18.26 -52.18
N ARG A 31 -13.40 19.53 -52.59
CA ARG A 31 -14.54 20.39 -52.28
C ARG A 31 -15.66 20.12 -53.29
N ARG A 32 -16.82 19.58 -52.87
CA ARG A 32 -18.02 19.53 -53.72
C ARG A 32 -19.34 19.80 -52.98
N HIS A 33 -19.99 20.86 -53.46
CA HIS A 33 -21.43 21.16 -53.56
C HIS A 33 -22.39 21.02 -52.36
N ALA A 34 -23.11 22.12 -52.14
CA ALA A 34 -24.37 22.19 -51.42
C ALA A 34 -25.56 21.77 -52.33
N GLY A 35 -26.69 21.49 -51.69
CA GLY A 35 -27.95 20.99 -52.28
C GLY A 35 -28.58 20.04 -51.26
N GLU A 36 -29.25 20.55 -50.22
CA GLU A 36 -30.64 21.04 -50.22
C GLU A 36 -31.69 19.92 -50.12
N ALA A 37 -32.54 20.05 -49.09
CA ALA A 37 -33.81 19.37 -48.83
C ALA A 37 -33.92 17.83 -49.08
N SER A 38 -34.06 17.07 -47.99
CA SER A 38 -35.38 16.49 -47.65
C SER A 38 -35.43 15.83 -46.26
N ARG A 39 -36.66 15.76 -45.73
CA ARG A 39 -37.03 15.13 -44.46
C ARG A 39 -36.88 13.61 -44.55
N LEU A 40 -36.59 12.94 -43.43
CA LEU A 40 -37.43 11.88 -42.82
C LEU A 40 -36.78 11.30 -41.54
N ARG A 41 -37.62 10.93 -40.56
CA ARG A 41 -37.23 10.18 -39.34
C ARG A 41 -37.13 8.68 -39.64
N PRO A 42 -36.26 7.95 -38.93
CA PRO A 42 -36.74 7.02 -37.90
C PRO A 42 -35.90 7.17 -36.61
N SER A 43 -36.40 7.07 -35.37
CA SER A 43 -37.30 6.08 -34.76
C SER A 43 -36.82 4.63 -34.85
N SER A 44 -35.91 4.22 -33.96
CA SER A 44 -36.04 2.97 -33.20
C SER A 44 -35.04 2.93 -32.03
N SER A 45 -35.49 2.35 -30.92
CA SER A 45 -34.76 2.20 -29.67
C SER A 45 -33.68 1.12 -29.73
N ALA A 46 -32.56 1.31 -29.04
CA ALA A 46 -31.63 0.24 -28.65
C ALA A 46 -31.51 0.24 -27.12
N ALA A 47 -31.60 -0.94 -26.51
CA ALA A 47 -31.95 -1.07 -25.09
C ALA A 47 -30.75 -0.98 -24.14
N PHE A 48 -31.03 -0.53 -22.91
CA PHE A 48 -30.17 -0.76 -21.76
C PHE A 48 -30.03 -2.26 -21.49
N TYR A 49 -28.80 -2.73 -21.27
CA TYR A 49 -28.55 -4.04 -20.68
C TYR A 49 -28.88 -3.99 -19.18
N GLY A 50 -30.11 -4.36 -18.84
CA GLY A 50 -30.53 -4.58 -17.46
C GLY A 50 -29.94 -5.87 -16.88
N PHE A 51 -29.40 -5.79 -15.67
CA PHE A 51 -28.91 -6.95 -14.92
C PHE A 51 -30.10 -7.79 -14.43
N SER A 52 -30.32 -8.98 -14.98
CA SER A 52 -31.42 -9.85 -14.57
C SER A 52 -31.12 -10.56 -13.26
N SER A 53 -31.85 -10.21 -12.19
CA SER A 53 -31.88 -10.98 -10.94
C SER A 53 -32.58 -12.32 -11.17
N GLY A 54 -31.85 -13.42 -11.02
CA GLY A 54 -32.41 -14.77 -11.10
C GLY A 54 -33.24 -15.13 -9.87
N THR A 55 -34.55 -15.26 -10.04
CA THR A 55 -35.46 -15.86 -9.05
C THR A 55 -35.28 -17.38 -9.05
N LEU A 56 -34.83 -17.97 -7.94
CA LEU A 56 -34.77 -19.43 -7.80
C LEU A 56 -36.14 -19.99 -7.41
N SER A 57 -36.62 -20.96 -8.21
CA SER A 57 -37.87 -21.68 -7.96
C SER A 57 -37.82 -22.53 -6.69
N SER A 58 -38.93 -22.55 -5.96
CA SER A 58 -39.21 -23.56 -4.95
C SER A 58 -39.38 -24.95 -5.56
N SER A 59 -38.65 -25.95 -5.06
CA SER A 59 -38.98 -27.36 -5.27
C SER A 59 -39.26 -28.05 -3.94
N SER A 60 -40.37 -28.80 -3.91
CA SER A 60 -40.93 -29.41 -2.70
C SER A 60 -40.09 -30.57 -2.17
N ALA A 61 -39.96 -30.68 -0.84
CA ALA A 61 -39.33 -31.82 -0.19
C ALA A 61 -40.30 -32.99 0.00
N PRO A 62 -39.84 -34.25 -0.06
CA PRO A 62 -40.45 -35.36 0.64
C PRO A 62 -39.81 -35.57 2.03
N HIS A 63 -40.65 -35.97 3.00
CA HIS A 63 -40.24 -36.50 4.30
C HIS A 63 -39.25 -37.69 4.17
N LEU A 64 -38.38 -37.89 5.18
CA LEU A 64 -38.29 -39.18 5.90
C LEU A 64 -37.45 -39.11 7.21
N SER A 65 -38.06 -39.65 8.26
CA SER A 65 -37.49 -40.33 9.45
C SER A 65 -36.11 -39.93 10.03
N ALA A 66 -36.20 -39.26 11.18
CA ALA A 66 -35.41 -39.41 12.40
C ALA A 66 -34.39 -40.59 12.50
N PHE A 67 -33.15 -40.25 12.90
CA PHE A 67 -32.36 -41.02 13.87
C PHE A 67 -31.62 -40.05 14.80
N ALA A 68 -31.90 -40.12 16.09
CA ALA A 68 -31.25 -39.31 17.12
C ALA A 68 -30.08 -40.08 17.75
N ALA A 69 -28.84 -39.72 17.36
CA ALA A 69 -27.63 -40.22 18.00
C ALA A 69 -27.03 -39.12 18.88
N ALA A 70 -27.07 -39.30 20.20
CA ALA A 70 -26.57 -38.32 21.16
C ALA A 70 -25.03 -38.32 21.22
N SER A 71 -24.40 -37.19 20.87
CA SER A 71 -22.98 -36.96 21.13
C SER A 71 -22.76 -36.35 22.52
N PRO A 72 -21.84 -36.87 23.35
CA PRO A 72 -21.61 -36.36 24.70
C PRO A 72 -20.93 -34.99 24.66
N ARG A 73 -21.58 -33.98 25.25
CA ARG A 73 -20.99 -32.65 25.48
C ARG A 73 -19.82 -32.77 26.48
N ARG A 74 -18.59 -32.52 26.02
CA ARG A 74 -17.45 -32.33 26.93
C ARG A 74 -17.56 -30.97 27.62
N SER A 75 -17.90 -31.00 28.91
CA SER A 75 -17.89 -29.84 29.80
C SER A 75 -16.45 -29.42 30.10
N PHE A 76 -15.99 -28.31 29.52
CA PHE A 76 -14.72 -27.71 29.93
C PHE A 76 -14.89 -27.00 31.27
N SER A 77 -14.25 -27.54 32.31
CA SER A 77 -14.20 -26.92 33.64
C SER A 77 -13.32 -25.66 33.59
N ALA A 78 -13.94 -24.49 33.71
CA ALA A 78 -13.24 -23.22 33.81
C ALA A 78 -12.90 -22.91 35.27
N SER A 79 -11.65 -23.19 35.68
CA SER A 79 -11.18 -22.84 37.03
C SER A 79 -11.11 -21.31 37.21
N PRO A 80 -11.68 -20.75 38.29
CA PRO A 80 -11.59 -19.32 38.57
C PRO A 80 -10.19 -18.97 39.09
N ARG A 81 -9.24 -18.70 38.19
CA ARG A 81 -7.97 -18.08 38.56
C ARG A 81 -8.24 -16.65 39.02
N SER A 82 -8.22 -16.44 40.34
CA SER A 82 -8.08 -15.12 40.94
C SER A 82 -6.72 -14.54 40.58
N SER A 83 -6.67 -13.85 39.45
CA SER A 83 -5.52 -13.07 39.00
C SER A 83 -5.85 -11.60 39.14
N ALA A 84 -5.46 -11.01 40.27
CA ALA A 84 -5.42 -9.55 40.39
C ALA A 84 -4.56 -9.01 39.24
N PRO A 85 -5.03 -8.03 38.45
CA PRO A 85 -4.22 -7.46 37.38
C PRO A 85 -2.96 -6.85 38.00
N PRO A 86 -1.75 -7.20 37.52
CA PRO A 86 -0.53 -6.57 38.03
C PRO A 86 -0.62 -5.07 37.77
N GLN A 87 -0.60 -4.27 38.84
CA GLN A 87 -0.56 -2.82 38.72
C GLN A 87 0.82 -2.42 38.19
N TYR A 88 0.93 -2.34 36.86
CA TYR A 88 2.06 -1.73 36.15
C TYR A 88 2.04 -0.23 36.42
N ARG A 89 2.49 0.14 37.63
CA ARG A 89 2.43 1.50 38.15
C ARG A 89 3.76 2.22 37.90
N GLY A 90 3.75 3.07 36.89
CA GLY A 90 4.54 4.30 36.94
C GLY A 90 6.03 4.17 36.68
N GLN A 91 6.41 3.61 35.53
CA GLN A 91 7.38 4.26 34.64
C GLN A 91 7.23 3.66 33.25
N ALA A 92 6.60 4.41 32.35
CA ALA A 92 6.76 4.18 30.93
C ALA A 92 8.13 4.74 30.55
N GLU A 93 9.19 3.99 30.85
CA GLU A 93 10.44 4.17 30.10
C GLU A 93 10.07 3.95 28.63
N GLU A 94 10.31 4.97 27.80
CA GLU A 94 10.08 4.89 26.37
C GLU A 94 11.00 3.79 25.82
N ALA A 95 10.44 2.58 25.65
CA ALA A 95 11.16 1.42 25.14
C ALA A 95 11.95 1.86 23.90
N PRO A 96 13.29 1.75 23.91
CA PRO A 96 14.16 2.62 23.12
C PRO A 96 13.77 2.56 21.65
N SER A 97 13.19 3.67 21.21
CA SER A 97 12.61 3.76 19.88
C SER A 97 13.71 3.59 18.85
N LEU A 98 13.68 2.47 18.13
CA LEU A 98 14.58 2.21 17.00
C LEU A 98 14.20 3.05 15.76
N THR A 99 13.54 4.20 15.92
CA THR A 99 13.26 5.19 14.87
C THR A 99 14.52 6.03 14.60
N PRO A 100 15.17 5.88 13.43
CA PRO A 100 16.45 6.56 13.18
C PRO A 100 16.29 8.04 12.81
N LYS A 101 15.10 8.44 12.35
CA LYS A 101 14.69 9.84 12.13
C LYS A 101 13.54 10.19 13.06
N LYS A 102 13.71 11.23 13.86
CA LYS A 102 12.82 11.61 14.97
C LYS A 102 11.76 12.60 14.52
N THR A 103 12.10 13.54 13.64
CA THR A 103 11.17 14.61 13.23
C THR A 103 10.49 14.29 11.90
N THR A 104 9.42 15.02 11.57
CA THR A 104 8.68 14.84 10.31
C THR A 104 9.41 15.51 9.14
N GLU A 105 10.15 16.58 9.41
CA GLU A 105 11.01 17.30 8.47
C GLU A 105 12.19 16.43 8.02
N GLU A 106 12.81 15.69 8.94
CA GLU A 106 13.85 14.69 8.63
C GLU A 106 13.33 13.57 7.72
N LEU A 107 12.07 13.16 7.91
CA LEU A 107 11.38 12.15 7.11
C LEU A 107 11.03 12.70 5.71
N GLN A 108 10.55 13.94 5.63
CA GLN A 108 10.21 14.60 4.37
C GLN A 108 11.46 14.85 3.52
N ALA A 109 12.55 15.37 4.12
CA ALA A 109 13.82 15.58 3.46
C ALA A 109 14.39 14.26 2.89
N TRP A 110 14.34 13.17 3.66
CA TRP A 110 14.74 11.84 3.20
C TRP A 110 13.95 11.36 1.98
N PHE A 111 12.64 11.62 1.97
CA PHE A 111 11.75 11.17 0.92
C PHE A 111 11.91 11.98 -0.36
N GLN A 112 12.10 13.29 -0.24
CA GLN A 112 12.42 14.18 -1.37
C GLN A 112 13.80 13.87 -1.97
N GLU A 113 14.80 13.54 -1.14
CA GLU A 113 16.12 13.05 -1.57
C GLU A 113 16.00 11.74 -2.37
N ARG A 114 15.18 10.80 -1.88
CA ARG A 114 15.08 9.45 -2.47
C ARG A 114 14.15 9.39 -3.69
N PHE A 115 13.12 10.23 -3.75
CA PHE A 115 12.04 10.19 -4.75
C PHE A 115 11.67 11.60 -5.26
N PRO A 116 12.61 12.31 -5.92
CA PRO A 116 12.37 13.66 -6.41
C PRO A 116 11.14 13.73 -7.34
N GLY A 117 10.31 14.76 -7.16
CA GLY A 117 9.09 14.97 -7.95
C GLY A 117 7.85 14.23 -7.49
N VAL A 118 7.93 13.44 -6.42
CA VAL A 118 6.77 12.85 -5.74
C VAL A 118 6.65 13.50 -4.37
N ASP A 119 5.94 14.62 -4.26
CA ASP A 119 5.70 15.26 -2.97
C ASP A 119 4.52 14.63 -2.24
N LEU A 120 4.71 14.16 -1.01
CA LEU A 120 3.62 13.71 -0.13
C LEU A 120 3.41 14.74 0.99
N PRO A 121 2.15 14.98 1.42
CA PRO A 121 1.89 15.78 2.62
C PRO A 121 2.47 15.12 3.87
N ASP A 122 2.98 15.94 4.80
CA ASP A 122 3.66 15.52 6.03
C ASP A 122 2.89 14.47 6.84
N ASN A 123 1.58 14.62 6.99
CA ASN A 123 0.75 13.64 7.70
C ASN A 123 0.64 12.30 6.95
N VAL A 124 0.65 12.32 5.61
CA VAL A 124 0.51 11.12 4.77
C VAL A 124 1.81 10.32 4.73
N ILE A 125 2.96 10.98 4.62
CA ILE A 125 4.27 10.32 4.70
C ILE A 125 4.51 9.75 6.10
N LEU A 126 4.17 10.50 7.15
CA LEU A 126 4.26 10.06 8.54
C LEU A 126 3.36 8.83 8.80
N GLN A 127 2.11 8.88 8.32
CA GLN A 127 1.19 7.76 8.38
C GLN A 127 1.72 6.54 7.61
N ALA A 128 2.31 6.72 6.42
CA ALA A 128 2.85 5.61 5.62
C ALA A 128 4.05 4.92 6.30
N ALA A 129 4.93 5.71 6.94
CA ALA A 129 6.09 5.23 7.67
C ALA A 129 5.73 4.56 9.02
N THR A 130 4.55 4.81 9.58
CA THR A 130 4.18 4.39 10.94
C THR A 130 3.38 3.09 10.97
N HIS A 131 3.94 2.04 11.59
CA HIS A 131 3.30 0.74 11.74
C HIS A 131 2.36 0.68 12.96
N GLU A 132 1.35 -0.21 12.96
CA GLU A 132 0.36 -0.31 14.05
C GLU A 132 0.93 -0.78 15.40
N SER A 133 2.16 -1.34 15.43
CA SER A 133 2.86 -1.64 16.70
C SER A 133 3.52 -0.41 17.34
N TRP A 134 3.69 0.69 16.62
CA TRP A 134 4.25 1.93 17.16
C TRP A 134 3.28 2.57 18.16
N ASN A 135 3.78 2.94 19.34
CA ASN A 135 2.99 3.51 20.44
C ASN A 135 1.63 2.80 20.69
N HIS A 136 1.62 1.47 20.63
CA HIS A 136 0.42 0.63 20.79
C HIS A 136 -0.75 0.98 19.85
N GLY A 137 -0.48 1.63 18.70
CA GLY A 137 -1.50 2.11 17.76
C GLY A 137 -2.23 3.38 18.20
N LEU A 138 -1.85 4.02 19.31
CA LEU A 138 -2.48 5.22 19.88
C LEU A 138 -1.96 6.53 19.25
N THR A 139 -1.37 6.46 18.06
CA THR A 139 -0.83 7.60 17.32
C THR A 139 -1.95 8.52 16.81
N THR A 140 -1.89 9.81 17.13
CA THR A 140 -2.78 10.85 16.59
C THR A 140 -2.78 10.91 15.07
N ASP A 141 -1.60 10.69 14.47
CA ASP A 141 -1.35 10.84 13.04
C ASP A 141 -1.79 9.61 12.22
N GLY A 142 -2.29 8.58 12.92
CA GLY A 142 -2.70 7.31 12.36
C GLY A 142 -1.53 6.40 11.97
N HIS A 143 -1.88 5.23 11.44
CA HIS A 143 -0.94 4.18 11.07
C HIS A 143 -1.19 3.66 9.65
N ASN A 144 -0.21 2.95 9.11
CA ASN A 144 -0.09 2.63 7.69
C ASN A 144 -1.05 1.56 7.15
N ARG A 145 -1.91 0.96 7.98
CA ARG A 145 -2.78 -0.17 7.62
C ARG A 145 -3.73 0.12 6.46
N ARG A 146 -4.35 1.31 6.41
CA ARG A 146 -5.26 1.70 5.31
C ARG A 146 -4.49 1.91 4.00
N LEU A 147 -3.32 2.54 4.07
CA LEU A 147 -2.47 2.79 2.91
C LEU A 147 -1.90 1.47 2.36
N GLY A 148 -1.42 0.57 3.23
CA GLY A 148 -0.94 -0.76 2.85
C GLY A 148 -2.01 -1.62 2.17
N PHE A 149 -3.25 -1.57 2.65
CA PHE A 149 -4.40 -2.24 2.03
C PHE A 149 -4.68 -1.76 0.58
N ILE A 150 -4.49 -0.47 0.30
CA ILE A 150 -4.62 0.11 -1.04
C ILE A 150 -3.41 -0.29 -1.90
N GLY A 151 -2.21 -0.06 -1.40
CA GLY A 151 -0.98 -0.31 -2.15
C GLY A 151 -0.75 -1.78 -2.48
N ARG A 152 -1.15 -2.73 -1.62
CA ARG A 152 -1.12 -4.17 -1.93
C ARG A 152 -1.94 -4.51 -3.19
N ARG A 153 -3.12 -3.89 -3.35
CA ARG A 153 -3.96 -4.05 -4.56
C ARG A 153 -3.33 -3.38 -5.77
N ALA A 154 -2.78 -2.18 -5.59
CA ALA A 154 -2.07 -1.48 -6.66
C ALA A 154 -0.86 -2.30 -7.16
N LEU A 155 -0.03 -2.82 -6.26
CA LEU A 155 1.10 -3.71 -6.56
C LEU A 155 0.65 -4.96 -7.35
N GLN A 156 -0.39 -5.64 -6.88
CA GLN A 156 -0.94 -6.82 -7.56
C GLN A 156 -1.44 -6.47 -8.97
N MET A 157 -2.20 -5.37 -9.11
CA MET A 157 -2.70 -4.89 -10.39
C MET A 157 -1.57 -4.50 -11.35
N PHE A 158 -0.56 -3.75 -10.89
CA PHE A 158 0.57 -3.34 -11.74
C PHE A 158 1.41 -4.52 -12.20
N LEU A 159 1.66 -5.50 -11.32
CA LEU A 159 2.35 -6.73 -11.69
C LEU A 159 1.54 -7.57 -12.69
N THR A 160 0.23 -7.72 -12.49
CA THR A 160 -0.65 -8.41 -13.45
C THR A 160 -0.61 -7.72 -14.82
N ILE A 161 -0.71 -6.39 -14.88
CA ILE A 161 -0.64 -5.63 -16.15
C ILE A 161 0.72 -5.82 -16.83
N PHE A 162 1.82 -5.79 -16.07
CA PHE A 162 3.16 -6.04 -16.59
C PHE A 162 3.31 -7.47 -17.15
N LEU A 163 2.90 -8.48 -16.40
CA LEU A 163 2.99 -9.87 -16.86
C LEU A 163 2.07 -10.11 -18.07
N HIS A 164 0.89 -9.47 -18.12
CA HIS A 164 -0.04 -9.61 -19.23
C HIS A 164 0.51 -9.04 -20.54
N SER A 165 1.20 -7.89 -20.51
CA SER A 165 1.86 -7.35 -21.71
C SER A 165 3.01 -8.22 -22.23
N ARG A 166 3.50 -9.17 -21.41
CA ARG A 166 4.57 -10.12 -21.77
C ARG A 166 4.06 -11.55 -22.00
N ALA A 167 2.80 -11.86 -21.71
CA ALA A 167 2.24 -13.22 -21.81
C ALA A 167 2.28 -13.80 -23.23
N HIS A 168 2.25 -12.95 -24.26
CA HIS A 168 2.39 -13.37 -25.67
C HIS A 168 3.83 -13.71 -26.08
N THR A 169 4.83 -13.18 -25.37
CA THR A 169 6.26 -13.35 -25.68
C THR A 169 7.00 -14.23 -24.68
N SER A 170 6.41 -14.47 -23.50
CA SER A 170 6.97 -15.23 -22.40
C SER A 170 5.96 -16.24 -21.87
N GLN A 171 6.24 -17.52 -22.06
CA GLN A 171 5.42 -18.61 -21.51
C GLN A 171 5.39 -18.57 -19.98
N LYS A 172 6.47 -18.09 -19.35
CA LYS A 172 6.55 -17.98 -17.90
C LYS A 172 5.72 -16.83 -17.33
N ALA A 173 5.67 -15.68 -18.01
CA ALA A 173 4.74 -14.62 -17.67
C ALA A 173 3.27 -15.12 -17.75
N ALA A 174 2.94 -15.90 -18.78
CA ALA A 174 1.63 -16.55 -18.90
C ALA A 174 1.38 -17.58 -17.77
N ALA A 175 2.36 -18.39 -17.40
CA ALA A 175 2.25 -19.36 -16.30
C ALA A 175 2.01 -18.69 -14.94
N LEU A 176 2.70 -17.58 -14.65
CA LEU A 176 2.49 -16.79 -13.44
C LEU A 176 1.09 -16.16 -13.38
N LEU A 177 0.52 -15.76 -14.51
CA LEU A 177 -0.86 -15.27 -14.59
C LEU A 177 -1.89 -16.39 -14.41
N GLY A 178 -1.55 -17.63 -14.78
CA GLY A 178 -2.41 -18.80 -14.62
C GLY A 178 -2.56 -19.27 -13.16
N SER A 179 -1.71 -18.80 -12.24
CA SER A 179 -1.76 -19.15 -10.82
C SER A 179 -1.86 -17.90 -9.93
N PRO A 180 -3.04 -17.63 -9.33
CA PRO A 180 -3.20 -16.48 -8.43
C PRO A 180 -2.30 -16.58 -7.18
N ASP A 181 -2.02 -17.80 -6.73
CA ASP A 181 -1.13 -18.07 -5.59
C ASP A 181 0.34 -17.77 -5.92
N ALA A 182 0.79 -18.05 -7.15
CA ALA A 182 2.14 -17.69 -7.60
C ALA A 182 2.32 -16.17 -7.60
N LEU A 183 1.34 -15.41 -8.12
CA LEU A 183 1.34 -13.94 -8.08
C LEU A 183 1.37 -13.41 -6.63
N ALA A 184 0.64 -14.05 -5.71
CA ALA A 184 0.62 -13.69 -4.29
C ALA A 184 1.94 -14.01 -3.57
N ASP A 185 2.63 -15.11 -3.91
CA ASP A 185 3.96 -15.44 -3.35
C ASP A 185 5.06 -14.54 -3.94
N VAL A 186 4.91 -14.09 -5.19
CA VAL A 186 5.79 -13.09 -5.81
C VAL A 186 5.74 -11.76 -5.05
N LEU A 187 4.54 -11.30 -4.65
CA LEU A 187 4.32 -10.06 -3.88
C LEU A 187 4.20 -10.28 -2.37
N LYS A 188 4.70 -11.40 -1.85
CA LYS A 188 4.62 -11.73 -0.42
C LYS A 188 5.26 -10.65 0.44
N THR A 189 4.48 -10.04 1.35
CA THR A 189 4.89 -8.87 2.16
C THR A 189 6.28 -9.01 2.80
N SER A 190 6.61 -10.16 3.38
CA SER A 190 7.94 -10.36 4.00
C SER A 190 9.10 -10.33 3.00
N ARG A 191 8.89 -10.81 1.76
CA ARG A 191 9.91 -10.78 0.70
C ARG A 191 10.03 -9.39 0.07
N LEU A 192 8.92 -8.66 -0.06
CA LEU A 192 8.95 -7.22 -0.37
C LEU A 192 9.79 -6.45 0.65
N GLY A 193 9.62 -6.73 1.95
CA GLY A 193 10.42 -6.06 2.99
C GLY A 193 11.90 -6.42 2.97
N ASP A 194 12.26 -7.68 2.77
CA ASP A 194 13.67 -8.10 2.74
C ASP A 194 14.46 -7.48 1.57
N LYS A 195 13.89 -7.45 0.36
CA LYS A 195 14.61 -6.96 -0.84
C LYS A 195 14.22 -5.53 -1.19
N VAL A 196 12.98 -5.29 -1.61
CA VAL A 196 12.52 -3.94 -2.01
C VAL A 196 12.67 -2.95 -0.86
N GLY A 197 12.20 -3.30 0.33
CA GLY A 197 12.25 -2.42 1.50
C GLY A 197 13.67 -2.08 1.95
N ARG A 198 14.63 -3.00 1.77
CA ARG A 198 16.06 -2.77 2.02
C ARG A 198 16.70 -1.89 0.95
N THR A 199 16.42 -2.11 -0.34
CA THR A 199 16.90 -1.23 -1.43
C THR A 199 16.35 0.19 -1.29
N LEU A 200 15.12 0.34 -0.77
CA LEU A 200 14.52 1.62 -0.43
C LEU A 200 14.95 2.18 0.93
N GLN A 201 15.78 1.46 1.70
CA GLN A 201 16.31 1.88 3.01
C GLN A 201 15.23 2.27 4.04
N LEU A 202 14.05 1.65 3.98
CA LEU A 202 12.90 2.00 4.83
C LEU A 202 13.15 1.78 6.33
N GLU A 203 14.16 0.97 6.70
CA GLU A 203 14.62 0.86 8.08
C GLU A 203 15.09 2.19 8.70
N GLN A 204 15.52 3.16 7.88
CA GLN A 204 15.97 4.48 8.36
C GLN A 204 14.82 5.39 8.81
N VAL A 205 13.58 5.07 8.45
CA VAL A 205 12.44 5.99 8.56
C VAL A 205 11.18 5.39 9.18
N MET A 206 11.00 4.07 9.12
CA MET A 206 9.79 3.44 9.62
C MET A 206 9.69 3.51 11.15
N ARG A 207 8.49 3.81 11.67
CA ARG A 207 8.19 3.85 13.10
C ARG A 207 7.48 2.56 13.50
N TRP A 208 8.09 1.78 14.40
CA TRP A 208 7.58 0.48 14.82
C TRP A 208 8.19 0.05 16.15
N THR A 209 7.46 -0.80 16.88
CA THR A 209 7.97 -1.50 18.07
C THR A 209 8.28 -2.95 17.69
N PRO A 210 9.49 -3.47 17.98
CA PRO A 210 9.84 -4.87 17.73
C PRO A 210 9.12 -5.81 18.70
N ALA A 211 8.78 -7.01 18.24
CA ALA A 211 8.08 -8.02 19.06
C ALA A 211 8.99 -8.66 20.13
N VAL A 212 10.31 -8.60 19.92
CA VAL A 212 11.35 -9.08 20.84
C VAL A 212 12.41 -7.99 20.92
N LEU A 213 12.68 -7.49 22.12
CA LEU A 213 13.71 -6.49 22.40
C LEU A 213 15.10 -7.12 22.58
N ASP A 214 15.15 -8.41 22.91
CA ASP A 214 16.38 -9.14 23.17
C ASP A 214 17.19 -9.33 21.88
N GLY A 215 18.27 -8.55 21.73
CA GLY A 215 19.22 -8.58 20.60
C GLY A 215 19.99 -9.91 20.42
N GLN A 216 19.55 -10.98 21.06
CA GLN A 216 19.97 -12.37 20.82
C GLN A 216 19.29 -12.98 19.58
N ARG A 217 18.22 -12.36 19.07
CA ARG A 217 17.39 -12.89 17.98
C ARG A 217 17.52 -12.09 16.69
N GLY A 218 17.54 -12.80 15.56
CA GLY A 218 17.89 -12.22 14.26
C GLY A 218 16.78 -11.36 13.63
N PRO A 219 17.08 -10.61 12.55
CA PRO A 219 16.11 -9.79 11.81
C PRO A 219 14.81 -10.49 11.38
N VAL A 220 14.86 -11.81 11.17
CA VAL A 220 13.69 -12.64 10.84
C VAL A 220 12.72 -12.74 12.02
N GLU A 221 13.26 -12.89 13.23
CA GLU A 221 12.52 -13.16 14.46
C GLU A 221 11.90 -11.91 15.08
N THR A 222 12.49 -10.73 14.85
CA THR A 222 11.95 -9.44 15.33
C THR A 222 10.71 -8.98 14.54
N GLY A 223 10.43 -9.59 13.38
CA GLY A 223 9.33 -9.21 12.48
C GLY A 223 9.67 -8.09 11.49
N LEU A 224 10.94 -7.63 11.47
CA LEU A 224 11.44 -6.52 10.65
C LEU A 224 11.02 -6.61 9.17
N PHE A 225 11.20 -7.77 8.54
CA PHE A 225 10.87 -7.94 7.12
C PHE A 225 9.37 -7.82 6.83
N LYS A 226 8.50 -8.26 7.76
CA LYS A 226 7.05 -8.10 7.59
C LYS A 226 6.67 -6.62 7.65
N ILE A 227 7.18 -5.90 8.64
CA ILE A 227 6.83 -4.50 8.89
C ILE A 227 7.38 -3.61 7.77
N ARG A 228 8.63 -3.81 7.36
CA ARG A 228 9.22 -3.10 6.22
C ARG A 228 8.45 -3.35 4.92
N GLY A 229 7.95 -4.58 4.73
CA GLY A 229 7.07 -4.93 3.61
C GLY A 229 5.72 -4.20 3.64
N VAL A 230 5.09 -4.10 4.81
CA VAL A 230 3.88 -3.27 5.00
C VAL A 230 4.17 -1.80 4.70
N THR A 231 5.35 -1.29 5.05
CA THR A 231 5.78 0.07 4.69
C THR A 231 5.97 0.26 3.18
N VAL A 232 6.50 -0.74 2.45
CA VAL A 232 6.53 -0.70 0.96
C VAL A 232 5.11 -0.65 0.39
N GLU A 233 4.21 -1.52 0.87
CA GLU A 233 2.80 -1.51 0.46
C GLU A 233 2.16 -0.15 0.77
N ALA A 234 2.39 0.42 1.95
CA ALA A 234 1.82 1.69 2.35
C ALA A 234 2.35 2.88 1.56
N LEU A 235 3.64 2.88 1.21
CA LEU A 235 4.24 3.94 0.39
C LEU A 235 3.62 3.98 -1.01
N VAL A 236 3.48 2.81 -1.65
CA VAL A 236 2.78 2.71 -2.95
C VAL A 236 1.31 3.13 -2.81
N GLY A 237 0.65 2.78 -1.70
CA GLY A 237 -0.72 3.23 -1.40
C GLY A 237 -0.84 4.74 -1.20
N ALA A 238 0.13 5.38 -0.57
CA ALA A 238 0.20 6.83 -0.39
C ALA A 238 0.36 7.56 -1.73
N ILE A 239 1.31 7.11 -2.56
CA ILE A 239 1.52 7.67 -3.90
C ILE A 239 0.27 7.46 -4.77
N TYR A 240 -0.36 6.29 -4.71
CA TYR A 240 -1.62 6.01 -5.42
C TYR A 240 -2.75 6.95 -4.96
N HIS A 241 -2.83 7.25 -3.67
CA HIS A 241 -3.87 8.13 -3.11
C HIS A 241 -3.66 9.61 -3.45
N GLN A 242 -2.42 10.10 -3.43
CA GLN A 242 -2.12 11.53 -3.68
C GLN A 242 -1.93 11.86 -5.17
N HIS A 243 -1.24 10.98 -5.91
CA HIS A 243 -0.81 11.22 -7.30
C HIS A 243 -1.50 10.31 -8.33
N GLY A 244 -2.37 9.40 -7.87
CA GLY A 244 -3.14 8.52 -8.73
C GLY A 244 -2.36 7.32 -9.29
N ALA A 245 -3.09 6.49 -10.04
CA ALA A 245 -2.60 5.20 -10.53
C ALA A 245 -1.40 5.30 -11.49
N ALA A 246 -1.33 6.36 -12.31
CA ALA A 246 -0.26 6.52 -13.31
C ALA A 246 1.11 6.72 -12.64
N VAL A 247 1.19 7.64 -11.67
CA VAL A 247 2.43 7.93 -10.93
C VAL A 247 2.83 6.74 -10.06
N ALA A 248 1.85 6.09 -9.41
CA ALA A 248 2.10 4.88 -8.63
C ALA A 248 2.60 3.71 -9.50
N ARG A 249 2.15 3.59 -10.76
CA ARG A 249 2.68 2.60 -11.73
C ARG A 249 4.12 2.91 -12.10
N SER A 250 4.45 4.17 -12.42
CA SER A 250 5.83 4.59 -12.71
C SER A 250 6.76 4.36 -11.52
N PHE A 251 6.30 4.63 -10.30
CA PHE A 251 7.02 4.30 -9.06
C PHE A 251 7.23 2.79 -8.91
N PHE A 252 6.19 1.98 -9.10
CA PHE A 252 6.30 0.52 -9.06
C PHE A 252 7.36 0.00 -10.03
N HIS A 253 7.32 0.45 -11.29
CA HIS A 253 8.25 0.04 -12.33
C HIS A 253 9.70 0.46 -12.05
N ALA A 254 9.92 1.69 -11.60
CA ALA A 254 11.26 2.20 -11.32
C ALA A 254 11.88 1.59 -10.05
N ASN A 255 11.10 1.45 -8.97
CA ASN A 255 11.61 1.20 -7.63
C ASN A 255 11.29 -0.20 -7.07
N VAL A 256 10.15 -0.78 -7.45
CA VAL A 256 9.67 -2.06 -6.89
C VAL A 256 10.03 -3.21 -7.81
N LEU A 257 9.57 -3.20 -9.05
CA LEU A 257 9.67 -4.30 -10.02
C LEU A 257 11.10 -4.87 -10.19
N PRO A 258 12.18 -4.06 -10.30
CA PRO A 258 13.54 -4.59 -10.45
C PRO A 258 14.02 -5.40 -9.24
N ASN A 259 13.50 -5.06 -8.06
CA ASN A 259 13.90 -5.59 -6.75
C ASN A 259 13.05 -6.81 -6.30
N ILE A 260 12.11 -7.29 -7.13
CA ILE A 260 11.26 -8.45 -6.83
C ILE A 260 12.07 -9.74 -7.07
N GLU A 261 12.87 -10.17 -6.09
CA GLU A 261 13.74 -11.37 -6.18
C GLU A 261 12.96 -12.69 -6.34
N THR A 262 11.66 -12.68 -6.06
CA THR A 262 10.77 -13.84 -5.95
C THR A 262 10.43 -14.53 -7.27
N LEU A 263 10.69 -13.89 -8.40
CA LEU A 263 10.68 -14.52 -9.72
C LEU A 263 11.86 -15.51 -9.81
N ASP A 264 11.62 -16.75 -10.23
CA ASP A 264 12.70 -17.71 -10.47
C ASP A 264 13.75 -17.11 -11.40
N GLU A 265 15.03 -17.42 -11.17
CA GLU A 265 16.14 -16.76 -11.86
C GLU A 265 16.02 -16.88 -13.38
N ALA A 266 15.46 -17.98 -13.87
CA ALA A 266 15.22 -18.16 -15.29
C ALA A 266 14.06 -17.29 -15.82
N THR A 267 12.96 -17.05 -15.08
CA THR A 267 11.95 -16.01 -15.44
C THR A 267 12.54 -14.61 -15.34
N ARG A 268 13.33 -14.33 -14.30
CA ARG A 268 14.02 -13.05 -14.14
C ARG A 268 14.91 -12.76 -15.33
N SER A 269 15.71 -13.73 -15.78
CA SER A 269 16.57 -13.62 -16.95
C SER A 269 15.78 -13.38 -18.24
N GLU A 270 14.70 -14.15 -18.47
CA GLU A 270 13.80 -14.01 -19.62
C GLU A 270 13.12 -12.64 -19.68
N LEU A 271 12.69 -12.10 -18.52
CA LEU A 271 12.03 -10.80 -18.41
C LEU A 271 12.99 -9.63 -18.17
N ALA A 272 14.30 -9.85 -18.03
CA ALA A 272 15.27 -8.83 -17.58
C ALA A 272 15.32 -7.59 -18.49
N SER A 273 15.21 -7.78 -19.80
CA SER A 273 15.16 -6.70 -20.78
C SER A 273 13.89 -5.85 -20.66
N ALA A 274 12.74 -6.51 -20.47
CA ALA A 274 11.44 -5.86 -20.27
C ALA A 274 11.36 -5.11 -18.94
N ILE A 275 11.84 -5.72 -17.84
CA ILE A 275 11.92 -5.09 -16.52
C ILE A 275 12.78 -3.83 -16.59
N ARG A 276 13.96 -3.90 -17.22
CA ARG A 276 14.85 -2.74 -17.38
C ARG A 276 14.23 -1.63 -18.24
N ALA A 277 13.50 -1.98 -19.29
CA ALA A 277 12.82 -1.02 -20.15
C ALA A 277 11.71 -0.26 -19.39
N GLU A 278 10.80 -0.97 -18.71
CA GLU A 278 9.71 -0.35 -17.94
C GLU A 278 10.25 0.45 -16.74
N ALA A 279 11.35 -0.01 -16.11
CA ALA A 279 12.00 0.72 -15.02
C ALA A 279 12.60 2.06 -15.49
N ASN A 280 13.25 2.08 -16.65
CA ASN A 280 13.78 3.30 -17.26
C ASN A 280 12.65 4.26 -17.67
N GLU A 281 11.55 3.75 -18.23
CA GLU A 281 10.36 4.54 -18.56
C GLU A 281 9.73 5.14 -17.30
N GLY A 282 9.53 4.33 -16.26
CA GLY A 282 9.00 4.78 -14.97
C GLY A 282 9.87 5.86 -14.32
N ALA A 283 11.20 5.67 -14.33
CA ALA A 283 12.15 6.65 -13.83
C ALA A 283 12.13 7.96 -14.63
N SER A 284 12.02 7.90 -15.96
CA SER A 284 11.89 9.08 -16.82
C SER A 284 10.60 9.87 -16.55
N VAL A 285 9.47 9.18 -16.31
CA VAL A 285 8.21 9.85 -15.93
C VAL A 285 8.37 10.57 -14.59
N LEU A 286 8.96 9.94 -13.57
CA LEU A 286 9.18 10.56 -12.25
C LEU A 286 10.14 11.76 -12.33
N ALA A 287 11.25 11.65 -13.07
CA ALA A 287 12.16 12.77 -13.31
C ALA A 287 11.43 13.95 -13.97
N SER A 288 10.59 13.69 -14.98
CA SER A 288 9.80 14.75 -15.64
C SER A 288 8.76 15.41 -14.73
N MET A 289 8.36 14.78 -13.63
CA MET A 289 7.55 15.40 -12.58
C MET A 289 8.39 16.31 -11.69
N ALA A 290 9.60 15.90 -11.31
CA ALA A 290 10.53 16.72 -10.53
C ALA A 290 10.85 18.05 -11.24
N ASP A 291 11.14 18.00 -12.54
CA ASP A 291 11.40 19.17 -13.38
C ASP A 291 10.20 20.15 -13.39
N ARG A 292 8.98 19.62 -13.39
CA ARG A 292 7.75 20.45 -13.36
C ARG A 292 7.54 21.12 -12.02
N VAL A 293 7.84 20.44 -10.91
CA VAL A 293 7.73 21.01 -9.55
C VAL A 293 8.74 22.15 -9.41
N GLN A 294 10.01 21.92 -9.79
CA GLN A 294 11.06 22.94 -9.77
C GLN A 294 10.69 24.16 -10.63
N LYS A 295 10.22 23.94 -11.87
CA LYS A 295 9.81 25.02 -12.77
C LYS A 295 8.58 25.79 -12.29
N SER A 296 7.64 25.13 -11.60
CA SER A 296 6.44 25.80 -11.06
C SER A 296 6.79 26.67 -9.85
N GLY A 297 7.72 26.22 -9.00
CA GLY A 297 8.19 26.98 -7.84
C GLY A 297 8.92 28.27 -8.21
N SER A 298 9.67 28.31 -9.32
CA SER A 298 10.38 29.52 -9.73
C SER A 298 9.43 30.64 -10.21
N VAL A 299 8.37 30.31 -10.94
CA VAL A 299 7.41 31.29 -11.50
C VAL A 299 6.63 32.02 -10.39
N ALA A 300 6.35 31.33 -9.28
CA ALA A 300 5.62 31.89 -8.13
C ALA A 300 6.42 32.98 -7.37
N LEU A 301 7.75 32.99 -7.46
CA LEU A 301 8.60 33.98 -6.76
C LEU A 301 8.89 35.23 -7.60
N GLU A 302 8.88 35.14 -8.94
CA GLU A 302 9.19 36.28 -9.81
C GLU A 302 7.99 37.22 -10.00
N SER A 303 6.77 36.67 -9.93
CA SER A 303 5.50 37.38 -10.18
C SER A 303 5.05 38.33 -9.06
N THR A 304 5.68 38.31 -7.89
CA THR A 304 5.36 39.21 -6.75
C THR A 304 6.10 40.55 -6.78
N SER A 305 6.92 40.80 -7.81
CA SER A 305 7.72 42.03 -7.96
C SER A 305 7.04 43.14 -8.76
N PHE A 306 5.82 42.91 -9.27
CA PHE A 306 5.15 43.86 -10.17
C PHE A 306 4.50 45.05 -9.45
N SER A 307 5.31 46.10 -9.27
CA SER A 307 4.93 47.51 -9.22
C SER A 307 3.80 47.92 -8.26
N ALA A 308 4.19 48.45 -7.10
CA ALA A 308 3.33 49.29 -6.27
C ALA A 308 3.08 50.65 -6.96
N ALA A 309 2.28 50.65 -8.03
CA ALA A 309 1.80 51.85 -8.69
C ALA A 309 0.66 52.49 -7.89
N THR A 310 0.94 53.68 -7.34
CA THR A 310 0.04 54.58 -6.63
C THR A 310 -1.40 54.56 -7.14
N ARG A 311 -2.34 54.08 -6.32
CA ARG A 311 -3.78 54.31 -6.56
C ARG A 311 -4.15 55.69 -5.98
N PRO A 312 -4.79 56.59 -6.74
CA PRO A 312 -5.27 57.85 -6.20
C PRO A 312 -6.41 57.60 -5.19
N ALA A 313 -6.48 58.44 -4.17
CA ALA A 313 -7.57 58.43 -3.20
C ALA A 313 -8.90 58.78 -3.89
N VAL A 314 -9.95 58.01 -3.61
CA VAL A 314 -11.33 58.33 -3.99
C VAL A 314 -12.17 58.36 -2.72
N ASP A 315 -13.06 59.35 -2.67
CA ASP A 315 -13.59 59.94 -1.46
C ASP A 315 -14.73 59.15 -0.79
N SER A 316 -14.91 59.48 0.47
CA SER A 316 -15.91 59.07 1.46
C SER A 316 -17.35 59.21 0.96
N GLY A 317 -18.10 58.10 0.95
CA GLY A 317 -19.54 58.08 0.69
C GLY A 317 -20.31 57.39 1.81
N SER A 318 -20.85 58.16 2.76
CA SER A 318 -21.62 57.64 3.90
C SER A 318 -23.06 57.29 3.54
N SER A 319 -23.53 56.08 3.85
CA SER A 319 -24.98 55.81 3.97
C SER A 319 -25.27 54.74 5.02
N SER A 320 -25.81 55.19 6.15
CA SER A 320 -26.36 54.38 7.23
C SER A 320 -27.68 53.71 6.83
N ALA A 321 -27.85 52.42 7.18
CA ALA A 321 -29.14 51.76 7.21
C ALA A 321 -29.23 50.81 8.41
N GLN A 322 -30.15 51.10 9.33
CA GLN A 322 -30.53 50.24 10.45
C GLN A 322 -31.51 49.16 9.95
N GLY A 323 -31.60 48.00 10.62
CA GLY A 323 -32.69 47.07 10.33
C GLY A 323 -32.68 45.72 11.04
N ALA A 324 -33.63 45.55 11.97
CA ALA A 324 -34.25 44.29 12.40
C ALA A 324 -33.37 43.16 12.99
N GLN A 325 -33.40 43.07 14.32
CA GLN A 325 -33.32 41.78 15.03
C GLN A 325 -34.57 40.94 14.74
N GLY A 326 -34.42 39.60 14.75
CA GLY A 326 -35.53 38.66 14.56
C GLY A 326 -35.32 37.38 15.36
N GLU A 327 -35.81 37.36 16.59
CA GLU A 327 -35.86 36.16 17.42
C GLU A 327 -36.97 35.21 16.94
N THR A 328 -36.70 33.93 16.78
CA THR A 328 -37.72 32.88 16.96
C THR A 328 -37.13 31.63 17.60
N SER A 329 -37.19 31.57 18.93
CA SER A 329 -37.10 30.32 19.67
C SER A 329 -38.32 29.45 19.37
N LYS A 330 -38.12 28.16 19.07
CA LYS A 330 -39.20 27.15 19.12
C LYS A 330 -38.82 26.04 20.09
N GLN A 331 -39.42 26.12 21.28
CA GLN A 331 -39.53 24.98 22.20
C GLN A 331 -40.34 23.87 21.53
N PHE A 332 -39.94 22.62 21.74
CA PHE A 332 -40.84 21.47 21.63
C PHE A 332 -40.92 20.78 22.99
N GLY A 333 -42.14 20.68 23.53
CA GLY A 333 -42.41 20.10 24.83
C GLY A 333 -42.83 18.64 24.77
N SER A 334 -42.20 17.83 25.62
CA SER A 334 -42.74 16.73 26.44
C SER A 334 -44.10 16.09 26.08
N ALA A 335 -44.10 14.75 25.93
CA ALA A 335 -45.05 13.85 26.61
C ALA A 335 -44.54 12.39 26.58
N GLY A 336 -44.64 11.66 27.69
CA GLY A 336 -44.52 10.18 27.70
C GLY A 336 -43.76 9.53 28.87
N GLY A 337 -44.44 9.26 30.00
CA GLY A 337 -44.17 8.04 30.79
C GLY A 337 -44.61 6.80 29.98
N VAL A 338 -44.34 5.54 30.30
CA VAL A 338 -44.09 4.83 31.58
C VAL A 338 -43.31 3.52 31.25
N SER A 339 -42.84 2.64 32.14
CA SER A 339 -42.97 2.46 33.60
C SER A 339 -41.74 1.73 34.18
N SER A 340 -41.67 1.64 35.52
CA SER A 340 -40.75 0.77 36.27
C SER A 340 -41.31 -0.65 36.49
N SER A 341 -40.50 -1.68 36.33
CA SER A 341 -40.71 -2.98 37.00
C SER A 341 -39.39 -3.54 37.54
N ALA A 342 -39.44 -4.03 38.78
CA ALA A 342 -38.30 -4.55 39.52
C ALA A 342 -38.58 -5.97 40.02
N SER A 343 -37.58 -6.57 40.67
CA SER A 343 -37.64 -7.80 41.51
C SER A 343 -37.18 -9.11 40.80
N PRO A 344 -36.98 -10.22 41.53
CA PRO A 344 -35.68 -10.48 42.18
C PRO A 344 -35.19 -11.94 42.04
N GLY A 345 -34.06 -12.32 42.65
CA GLY A 345 -33.78 -13.76 42.87
C GLY A 345 -32.34 -14.19 43.12
N ARG A 346 -31.71 -13.75 44.22
CA ARG A 346 -30.42 -14.30 44.67
C ARG A 346 -30.65 -15.48 45.62
N ARG A 347 -30.50 -16.73 45.14
CA ARG A 347 -30.50 -17.93 46.02
C ARG A 347 -29.07 -18.36 46.37
N THR A 348 -28.78 -18.38 47.66
CA THR A 348 -27.60 -18.99 48.28
C THR A 348 -27.88 -20.46 48.61
N VAL A 349 -27.00 -21.39 48.22
CA VAL A 349 -27.09 -22.81 48.64
C VAL A 349 -25.70 -23.41 48.86
N GLY A 350 -25.54 -24.13 49.98
CA GLY A 350 -24.74 -25.36 50.04
C GLY A 350 -23.21 -25.26 50.07
N ARG A 351 -22.63 -25.15 51.27
CA ARG A 351 -21.23 -25.53 51.57
C ARG A 351 -21.21 -26.94 52.16
N MET A 352 -20.49 -27.88 51.56
CA MET A 352 -20.10 -29.19 52.14
C MET A 352 -18.83 -29.75 51.42
N PRO A 353 -18.15 -30.80 51.92
CA PRO A 353 -16.72 -30.67 52.23
C PRO A 353 -15.74 -31.19 51.17
N THR A 354 -14.49 -30.77 51.34
CA THR A 354 -13.30 -31.25 50.64
C THR A 354 -12.86 -32.64 51.13
N THR A 355 -12.48 -33.51 50.20
CA THR A 355 -11.69 -34.72 50.46
C THR A 355 -10.36 -34.64 49.72
N ASP A 356 -9.28 -35.00 50.39
CA ASP A 356 -7.92 -35.02 49.86
C ASP A 356 -7.75 -35.97 48.68
N ASN A 357 -6.80 -35.69 47.77
CA ASN A 357 -5.67 -36.62 47.58
C ASN A 357 -4.52 -36.11 46.68
N ALA A 358 -3.33 -36.59 47.08
CA ALA A 358 -2.18 -37.03 46.28
C ALA A 358 -1.61 -36.13 45.15
N ALA A 359 -0.38 -35.68 45.39
CA ALA A 359 0.58 -35.34 44.35
C ALA A 359 1.09 -36.59 43.61
N LEU A 360 1.60 -36.43 42.38
CA LEU A 360 2.68 -37.26 41.83
C LEU A 360 3.54 -36.45 40.83
N HIS A 361 4.78 -36.88 40.66
CA HIS A 361 5.89 -36.12 40.08
C HIS A 361 5.87 -36.02 38.54
N SER A 362 6.57 -35.00 38.03
CA SER A 362 7.06 -34.96 36.64
C SER A 362 8.57 -35.16 36.58
N GLU A 363 9.00 -36.20 35.89
CA GLU A 363 10.31 -36.28 35.23
C GLU A 363 10.08 -35.97 33.74
N GLY A 364 11.00 -35.38 32.97
CA GLY A 364 12.45 -35.33 33.10
C GLY A 364 13.05 -36.26 32.03
N GLY A 365 13.61 -35.73 30.95
CA GLY A 365 14.03 -36.57 29.82
C GLY A 365 14.43 -35.81 28.55
N SER A 366 15.60 -35.17 28.61
CA SER A 366 16.32 -34.63 27.45
C SER A 366 17.11 -35.73 26.74
N ASP A 367 17.10 -35.76 25.39
CA ASP A 367 18.33 -35.99 24.63
C ASP A 367 18.16 -35.78 23.11
N ARG A 368 19.09 -35.03 22.50
CA ARG A 368 19.39 -35.16 21.07
C ARG A 368 20.78 -34.61 20.75
N GLN A 369 21.74 -35.52 20.68
CA GLN A 369 23.09 -35.27 20.21
C GLN A 369 23.08 -34.79 18.75
N TYR A 370 23.95 -33.84 18.43
CA TYR A 370 24.29 -33.48 17.05
C TYR A 370 25.73 -33.94 16.77
N VAL A 371 25.90 -34.85 15.81
CA VAL A 371 27.20 -35.31 15.33
C VAL A 371 27.58 -34.46 14.10
N GLY A 372 28.84 -34.05 14.01
CA GLY A 372 29.33 -33.15 12.95
C GLY A 372 30.25 -33.81 11.91
N GLY A 373 30.89 -32.97 11.09
CA GLY A 373 31.89 -33.35 10.07
C GLY A 373 31.26 -33.66 8.70
N THR A 374 31.78 -33.21 7.56
CA THR A 374 33.21 -33.11 7.19
C THR A 374 33.49 -32.05 6.11
N GLU A 375 34.76 -31.69 5.98
CA GLU A 375 35.29 -30.81 4.94
C GLU A 375 35.47 -31.53 3.59
N GLY A 376 35.54 -30.77 2.50
CA GLY A 376 35.90 -31.28 1.17
C GLY A 376 36.45 -30.16 0.27
N ARG A 377 37.76 -30.16 0.03
CA ARG A 377 38.48 -29.16 -0.76
C ARG A 377 39.39 -29.86 -1.77
N VAL A 378 39.16 -29.62 -3.06
CA VAL A 378 40.17 -29.58 -4.13
C VAL A 378 39.76 -28.47 -5.08
#